data_AF-A0A257AGB3-F1
#
_entry.id   AF-A0A257AGB3-F1
#
_cell.length_a   1.000
_cell.length_b   1.000
_cell.length_c   1.000
_cell.angle_alpha   90.00
_cell.angle_beta   90.00
_cell.angle_gamma   90.00
#
_symmetry.space_group_name_H-M   'P 1'
#
loop_
_entity.id
_entity.type
_entity.pdbx_description
1 polymer ?
#
loop_
_entity_poly.entity_id
_entity_poly.type
_entity_poly.pdbx_seq_one_letter_code
_entity_poly.pdbx_strand_id
1 'polypeptide(L)'
;MVSQMNFKKVKISEECVGCGICESVCPVNNLLIDGTEFDPDKAKLAVKVTNGEAAVDEEVCLTCGTCTFNCPSRAISAEYEPRAS
;
A
#
# COMPACT_ATOMS: atom_id res chain seq x y z
N MET A 1 9.68 -19.54 -14.15
CA MET A 1 8.48 -19.99 -13.41
C MET A 1 8.25 -19.02 -12.26
N VAL A 2 7.47 -17.96 -12.45
CA VAL A 2 6.97 -17.18 -11.31
C VAL A 2 5.70 -17.90 -10.89
N SER A 3 5.87 -18.90 -10.03
CA SER A 3 4.78 -19.67 -9.47
C SER A 3 3.84 -18.71 -8.74
N GLN A 4 2.55 -18.87 -8.98
CA GLN A 4 1.47 -17.98 -8.60
C GLN A 4 1.44 -17.78 -7.07
N MET A 5 2.00 -16.67 -6.60
CA MET A 5 1.89 -16.18 -5.22
C MET A 5 0.78 -15.13 -5.18
N ASN A 6 -0.35 -15.44 -4.54
CA ASN A 6 -1.40 -14.46 -4.29
C ASN A 6 -1.00 -13.61 -3.07
N PHE A 7 -0.59 -12.37 -3.34
CA PHE A 7 -0.35 -11.36 -2.31
C PHE A 7 -1.68 -10.95 -1.69
N LYS A 8 -1.97 -11.38 -0.45
CA LYS A 8 -3.29 -11.18 0.15
C LYS A 8 -3.43 -9.85 0.89
N LYS A 9 -2.38 -9.40 1.59
CA LYS A 9 -2.42 -8.15 2.36
C LYS A 9 -1.04 -7.57 2.67
N VAL A 10 -1.02 -6.28 2.96
CA VAL A 10 0.14 -5.55 3.46
C VAL A 10 -0.06 -5.26 4.94
N LYS A 11 0.92 -5.60 5.78
CA LYS A 11 0.93 -5.35 7.22
C LYS A 11 1.97 -4.30 7.57
N ILE A 12 1.60 -3.38 8.47
CA ILE A 12 2.46 -2.34 9.00
C ILE A 12 2.77 -2.68 10.47
N SER A 13 4.04 -2.65 10.86
CA SER A 13 4.51 -2.90 12.22
C SER A 13 4.66 -1.61 13.02
N GLU A 14 4.88 -1.74 14.33
CA GLU A 14 5.14 -0.61 15.24
C GLU A 14 6.50 0.07 15.00
N GLU A 15 7.34 -0.45 14.09
CA GLU A 15 8.56 0.22 13.62
C GLU A 15 8.25 1.33 12.60
N CYS A 16 6.97 1.55 12.28
CA CYS A 16 6.52 2.64 11.45
C CYS A 16 6.74 3.96 12.17
N VAL A 17 7.45 4.88 11.51
CA VAL A 17 7.72 6.23 12.04
C VAL A 17 6.90 7.31 11.34
N GLY A 18 5.95 6.93 10.48
CA GLY A 18 5.06 7.87 9.80
C GLY A 18 5.76 8.82 8.81
N CYS A 19 6.85 8.37 8.18
CA CYS A 19 7.63 9.23 7.28
C CYS A 19 6.92 9.65 5.98
N GLY A 20 5.79 9.05 5.62
CA GLY A 20 5.01 9.42 4.42
C GLY A 20 5.53 8.84 3.09
N ILE A 21 6.69 8.18 3.06
CA ILE A 21 7.27 7.67 1.81
C ILE A 21 6.31 6.70 1.11
N CYS A 22 5.74 5.74 1.85
CA CYS A 22 4.80 4.75 1.31
C CYS A 22 3.55 5.38 0.67
N GLU A 23 3.04 6.48 1.22
CA GLU A 23 1.92 7.25 0.68
C GLU A 23 2.32 7.97 -0.60
N SER A 24 3.52 8.56 -0.66
CA SER A 24 4.01 9.27 -1.85
C SER A 24 4.36 8.37 -3.03
N VAL A 25 4.86 7.16 -2.78
CA VAL A 25 5.28 6.22 -3.85
C VAL A 25 4.17 5.26 -4.26
N CYS A 26 3.02 5.29 -3.58
CA CYS A 26 1.91 4.39 -3.89
C CYS A 26 1.32 4.75 -5.26
N PRO A 27 1.40 3.86 -6.26
CA PRO A 27 0.86 4.15 -7.58
C PRO A 27 -0.66 4.32 -7.55
N VAL A 28 -1.36 3.64 -6.63
CA VAL A 28 -2.83 3.77 -6.46
C VAL A 28 -3.22 5.13 -5.93
N ASN A 29 -2.44 5.71 -5.01
CA ASN A 29 -2.70 7.05 -4.49
C ASN A 29 -2.56 8.14 -5.56
N ASN A 30 -1.86 7.82 -6.66
CA ASN A 30 -1.70 8.70 -7.81
C ASN A 30 -2.67 8.36 -8.95
N LEU A 31 -3.51 7.32 -8.80
CA LEU A 31 -4.57 6.98 -9.74
C LEU A 31 -5.85 7.71 -9.33
N LEU A 32 -6.26 8.65 -10.18
CA LEU A 32 -7.57 9.28 -10.10
C LEU A 32 -8.63 8.24 -10.51
N ILE A 33 -9.57 7.94 -9.62
CA ILE A 33 -10.52 6.84 -9.80
C ILE A 33 -11.56 7.14 -10.89
N ASP A 34 -11.78 8.40 -11.22
CA ASP A 34 -12.66 8.82 -12.31
C ASP A 34 -11.92 9.09 -13.63
N GLY A 35 -10.58 9.17 -13.63
CA GLY A 35 -9.75 9.31 -14.82
C GLY A 35 -9.95 10.62 -15.60
N THR A 36 -10.74 11.56 -15.07
CA THR A 36 -11.17 12.75 -15.80
C THR A 36 -10.49 14.02 -15.31
N GLU A 37 -10.34 14.22 -14.00
CA GLU A 37 -9.78 15.46 -13.42
C GLU A 37 -9.11 15.17 -12.06
N PHE A 38 -8.07 15.95 -11.70
CA PHE A 38 -7.45 15.86 -10.36
C PHE A 38 -8.40 16.44 -9.31
N ASP A 39 -9.18 15.57 -8.66
CA ASP A 39 -10.06 15.91 -7.54
C ASP A 39 -9.53 15.26 -6.24
N PRO A 40 -8.80 16.00 -5.38
CA PRO A 40 -8.24 15.46 -4.15
C PRO A 40 -9.31 14.98 -3.16
N ASP A 41 -10.57 15.43 -3.28
CA ASP A 41 -11.67 15.02 -2.42
C ASP A 41 -12.29 13.68 -2.85
N LYS A 42 -12.03 13.23 -4.09
CA LYS A 42 -12.54 11.95 -4.64
C LYS A 42 -11.50 10.86 -4.81
N ALA A 43 -10.22 11.16 -4.60
CA ALA A 43 -9.17 10.16 -4.67
C ALA A 43 -9.32 9.15 -3.51
N LYS A 44 -9.50 7.84 -3.81
CA LYS A 44 -9.28 6.82 -2.77
C LYS A 44 -7.79 6.55 -2.67
N LEU A 45 -7.25 6.70 -1.48
CA LEU A 45 -5.86 6.44 -1.17
C LEU A 45 -5.73 5.01 -0.66
N ALA A 46 -4.92 4.19 -1.32
CA ALA A 46 -4.58 2.86 -0.83
C ALA A 46 -3.64 2.89 0.37
N VAL A 47 -2.84 3.94 0.52
CA VAL A 47 -1.97 4.13 1.69
C VAL A 47 -2.13 5.56 2.17
N LYS A 48 -2.27 5.76 3.48
CA LYS A 48 -2.33 7.11 4.06
C LYS A 48 -1.52 7.15 5.34
N VAL A 49 -0.81 8.24 5.60
CA VAL A 49 -0.14 8.45 6.88
C VAL A 49 -0.93 9.46 7.72
N THR A 50 -1.32 9.05 8.92
CA THR A 50 -2.03 9.91 9.88
C THR A 50 -1.47 9.69 11.28
N ASN A 51 -1.31 10.75 12.06
CA ASN A 51 -0.80 10.69 13.44
C ASN A 51 0.52 9.94 13.61
N GLY A 52 1.40 9.98 12.61
CA GLY A 52 2.70 9.29 12.66
C GLY A 52 2.64 7.80 12.33
N GLU A 53 1.49 7.28 11.89
CA GLU A 53 1.34 5.88 11.49
C GLU A 53 0.79 5.78 10.08
N ALA A 54 1.27 4.80 9.33
CA ALA A 54 0.76 4.48 8.01
C ALA A 54 -0.40 3.48 8.14
N ALA A 55 -1.44 3.67 7.35
CA ALA A 55 -2.58 2.77 7.20
C ALA A 55 -2.76 2.40 5.73
N VAL A 56 -3.20 1.17 5.47
CA VAL A 56 -3.47 0.65 4.12
C VAL A 56 -4.97 0.38 4.00
N ASP A 57 -5.58 0.86 2.92
CA ASP A 57 -6.93 0.49 2.53
C ASP A 57 -6.87 -0.74 1.60
N GLU A 58 -7.26 -1.90 2.13
CA GLU A 58 -7.23 -3.18 1.42
C GLU A 58 -8.24 -3.24 0.26
N GLU A 59 -9.27 -2.40 0.22
CA GLU A 59 -10.27 -2.41 -0.85
C GLU A 59 -9.70 -1.89 -2.18
N VAL A 60 -8.70 -1.00 -2.09
CA VAL A 60 -8.08 -0.36 -3.26
C VAL A 60 -6.61 -0.74 -3.44
N CYS A 61 -5.97 -1.30 -2.42
CA CYS A 61 -4.59 -1.75 -2.50
C CYS A 61 -4.45 -2.89 -3.53
N LEU A 62 -3.63 -2.67 -4.55
CA LEU A 62 -3.31 -3.68 -5.57
C LEU A 62 -2.22 -4.67 -5.13
N THR A 63 -1.76 -4.55 -3.89
CA THR A 63 -0.70 -5.40 -3.31
C THR A 63 0.58 -5.48 -4.16
N CYS A 64 0.94 -4.37 -4.82
CA CYS A 64 2.05 -4.29 -5.78
C CYS A 64 3.46 -4.34 -5.15
N GLY A 65 3.56 -4.15 -3.83
CA GLY A 65 4.83 -4.22 -3.09
C GLY A 65 5.70 -2.95 -3.09
N THR A 66 5.29 -1.87 -3.77
CA THR A 66 6.09 -0.63 -3.84
C THR A 66 6.35 -0.02 -2.46
N CYS A 67 5.37 -0.03 -1.57
CA CYS A 67 5.52 0.49 -0.20
C CYS A 67 6.48 -0.36 0.64
N THR A 68 6.44 -1.70 0.49
CA THR A 68 7.37 -2.63 1.13
C THR A 68 8.80 -2.38 0.68
N PHE A 69 9.02 -2.17 -0.62
CA PHE A 69 10.36 -1.93 -1.17
C PHE A 69 10.98 -0.60 -0.73
N ASN A 70 10.16 0.45 -0.63
CA ASN A 70 10.62 1.82 -0.34
C ASN A 70 10.58 2.19 1.15
N CYS A 71 10.11 1.32 2.04
CA CYS A 71 10.04 1.62 3.46
C CYS A 71 11.46 1.60 4.10
N PRO A 72 12.02 2.75 4.53
CA PRO A 72 13.38 2.80 5.06
C PRO A 72 13.51 2.10 6.43
N SER A 73 12.45 2.14 7.26
CA SER A 73 12.41 1.43 8.54
C SER A 73 12.04 -0.04 8.41
N ARG A 74 11.74 -0.53 7.19
CA ARG A 74 11.31 -1.90 6.90
C ARG A 74 10.06 -2.33 7.70
N ALA A 75 9.26 -1.37 8.15
CA ALA A 75 8.05 -1.59 8.93
C ALA A 75 6.88 -2.17 8.12
N ILE A 76 7.00 -2.26 6.80
CA ILE A 76 5.94 -2.72 5.90
C ILE A 76 6.29 -4.12 5.39
N SER A 77 5.39 -5.08 5.55
CA SER A 77 5.57 -6.47 5.11
C SER A 77 4.36 -6.95 4.31
N ALA A 78 4.57 -7.87 3.36
CA ALA A 78 3.49 -8.52 2.63
C ALA A 78 3.25 -9.92 3.19
N GLU A 79 2.00 -10.25 3.47
CA GLU A 79 1.62 -11.59 3.89
C GLU A 79 1.15 -12.39 2.68
N TYR A 80 1.66 -13.62 2.60
CA TYR A 80 1.34 -14.60 1.57
C TYR A 80 0.49 -15.68 2.21
N GLU A 81 -0.67 -15.98 1.62
CA GLU A 81 -1.33 -17.23 1.95
C GLU A 81 -0.79 -18.35 1.05
N PRO A 82 -0.47 -19.53 1.62
CA PRO A 82 -0.23 -20.70 0.79
C PRO A 82 -1.52 -20.95 0.01
N ARG A 83 -1.40 -21.10 -1.31
CA ARG A 83 -2.53 -21.45 -2.16
C ARG A 83 -3.17 -22.72 -1.60
N ALA A 84 -4.42 -22.64 -1.16
CA ALA A 84 -5.21 -23.83 -0.89
C ALA A 84 -5.30 -24.60 -2.21
N SER A 85 -4.73 -25.81 -2.19
CA SER A 85 -4.81 -26.79 -3.28
C SER A 85 -6.24 -27.23 -3.54
#